data_AF-A0A844GQI1-F1
#
_entry.id   AF-A0A844GQI1-F1
#
_cell.length_a   1.000
_cell.length_b   1.000
_cell.length_c   1.000
_cell.angle_alpha   90.00
_cell.angle_beta   90.00
_cell.angle_gamma   90.00
#
_symmetry.space_group_name_H-M   'P 1'
#
loop_
_entity.id
_entity.type
_entity.pdbx_description
1 polymer ?
#
loop_
_entity_poly.entity_id
_entity_poly.type
_entity_poly.pdbx_seq_one_letter_code
_entity_poly.pdbx_strand_id
1 'polypeptide(L)'
;MTDQKLIAGIFNDFLGLYTGKIQTGIRPLIEKYKNHPMLMGLLSNLDEAAKIQAPKAMKEIYSFYKEYRGRDLEDADWKELTEKARQICAGWEENEWVRRIVLEMISLLDSDDAERRRIALEVEKEMEAAEQKMNAA
;
A
#
# COMPACT_ATOMS: atom_id res chain seq x y z
N MET A 1 -9.84 -3.71 5.61
CA MET A 1 -8.85 -2.63 5.79
C MET A 1 -7.47 -3.21 5.98
N THR A 2 -6.47 -2.57 5.40
CA THR A 2 -5.08 -2.99 5.34
C THR A 2 -4.45 -2.90 6.72
N ASP A 3 -3.77 -3.96 7.14
CA ASP A 3 -3.02 -3.96 8.39
C ASP A 3 -1.73 -3.13 8.22
N GLN A 4 -1.73 -1.94 8.82
CA GLN A 4 -0.57 -1.02 8.76
C GLN A 4 0.68 -1.60 9.43
N LYS A 5 0.53 -2.45 10.46
CA LYS A 5 1.66 -3.12 11.11
C LYS A 5 2.24 -4.21 10.21
N LEU A 6 1.39 -4.90 9.46
CA LEU A 6 1.81 -5.86 8.45
C LEU A 6 2.66 -5.20 7.37
N ILE A 7 2.18 -4.09 6.76
CA ILE A 7 2.91 -3.37 5.71
C ILE A 7 4.23 -2.81 6.26
N ALA A 8 4.23 -2.23 7.46
CA ALA A 8 5.46 -1.77 8.11
C ALA A 8 6.46 -2.92 8.33
N GLY A 9 5.97 -4.08 8.77
CA GLY A 9 6.77 -5.29 8.94
C GLY A 9 7.42 -5.73 7.64
N ILE A 10 6.64 -5.82 6.56
CA ILE A 10 7.15 -6.20 5.23
C ILE A 10 8.28 -5.25 4.79
N PHE A 11 8.10 -3.94 4.94
CA PHE A 11 9.12 -2.95 4.57
C PHE A 11 10.41 -3.11 5.39
N ASN A 12 10.28 -3.26 6.70
CA ASN A 12 11.42 -3.38 7.60
C ASN A 12 12.21 -4.66 7.33
N ASP A 13 11.52 -5.78 7.16
CA ASP A 13 12.13 -7.07 6.89
C ASP A 13 12.80 -7.10 5.51
N PHE A 14 12.13 -6.58 4.47
CA PHE A 14 12.74 -6.46 3.15
C PHE A 14 13.98 -5.56 3.19
N LEU A 15 13.91 -4.41 3.86
CA LEU A 15 15.06 -3.51 3.96
C LEU A 15 16.22 -4.18 4.72
N GLY A 16 15.91 -4.92 5.77
CA GLY A 16 16.88 -5.74 6.50
C GLY A 16 17.54 -6.77 5.59
N LEU A 17 16.77 -7.49 4.77
CA LEU A 17 17.25 -8.45 3.79
C LEU A 17 18.15 -7.76 2.75
N TYR A 18 17.64 -6.69 2.12
CA TYR A 18 18.30 -5.96 1.04
C TYR A 18 19.65 -5.38 1.47
N THR A 19 19.73 -4.90 2.72
CA THR A 19 20.96 -4.32 3.28
C THR A 19 21.90 -5.36 3.91
N GLY A 20 21.53 -6.63 3.92
CA GLY A 20 22.29 -7.70 4.57
C GLY A 20 22.34 -7.58 6.11
N LYS A 21 21.46 -6.79 6.71
CA LYS A 21 21.41 -6.55 8.16
C LYS A 21 20.66 -7.61 8.95
N ILE A 22 19.87 -8.44 8.27
CA ILE A 22 19.19 -9.59 8.90
C ILE A 22 19.70 -10.89 8.27
N GLN A 23 19.87 -11.93 9.11
CA GLN A 23 20.21 -13.28 8.68
C GLN A 23 18.94 -14.04 8.28
N THR A 24 18.19 -13.51 7.32
CA THR A 24 16.96 -14.13 6.81
C THR A 24 17.05 -14.18 5.29
N GLY A 25 16.63 -15.30 4.69
CA GLY A 25 16.57 -15.45 3.23
C GLY A 25 15.20 -15.05 2.66
N ILE A 26 15.11 -15.01 1.34
CA ILE A 26 13.86 -14.68 0.62
C ILE A 26 12.73 -15.67 0.96
N ARG A 27 13.02 -16.98 0.98
CA ARG A 27 12.01 -18.03 1.23
C ARG A 27 11.32 -17.86 2.60
N PRO A 28 12.05 -17.71 3.73
CA PRO A 28 11.43 -17.41 5.02
C PRO A 28 10.54 -16.15 5.03
N LEU A 29 10.90 -15.08 4.31
CA LEU A 29 10.05 -13.90 4.22
C LEU A 29 8.75 -14.18 3.47
N ILE A 30 8.85 -14.89 2.34
CA ILE A 30 7.68 -15.29 1.55
C ILE A 30 6.72 -16.13 2.40
N GLU A 31 7.24 -17.08 3.18
CA GLU A 31 6.45 -17.91 4.09
C GLU A 31 5.80 -17.07 5.21
N LYS A 32 6.59 -16.21 5.87
CA LYS A 32 6.12 -15.32 6.95
C LYS A 32 4.96 -14.44 6.49
N TYR A 33 5.07 -13.87 5.29
CA TYR A 33 4.08 -12.94 4.74
C TYR A 33 3.12 -13.59 3.75
N LYS A 34 3.13 -14.92 3.62
CA LYS A 34 2.20 -15.71 2.78
C LYS A 34 2.06 -15.16 1.35
N ASN A 35 3.17 -14.85 0.68
CA ASN A 35 3.19 -14.24 -0.65
C ASN A 35 2.43 -12.90 -0.76
N HIS A 36 2.40 -12.09 0.30
CA HIS A 36 1.73 -10.79 0.27
C HIS A 36 2.14 -9.95 -0.95
N PRO A 37 1.20 -9.35 -1.72
CA PRO A 37 1.51 -8.60 -2.95
C PRO A 37 2.60 -7.55 -2.79
N MET A 38 2.53 -6.77 -1.71
CA MET A 38 3.58 -5.80 -1.36
C MET A 38 4.99 -6.41 -1.26
N LEU A 39 5.14 -7.58 -0.63
CA LEU A 39 6.43 -8.27 -0.56
C LEU A 39 6.87 -8.73 -1.96
N MET A 40 5.94 -9.28 -2.75
CA MET A 40 6.23 -9.73 -4.11
C MET A 40 6.64 -8.56 -5.02
N GLY A 41 6.03 -7.38 -4.86
CA GLY A 41 6.43 -6.16 -5.55
C GLY A 41 7.85 -5.72 -5.17
N LEU A 42 8.18 -5.71 -3.87
CA LEU A 42 9.53 -5.39 -3.39
C LEU A 42 10.60 -6.37 -3.90
N LEU A 43 10.27 -7.65 -4.01
CA LEU A 43 11.16 -8.70 -4.53
C LEU A 43 11.24 -8.76 -6.06
N SER A 44 10.37 -8.07 -6.77
CA SER A 44 10.45 -7.96 -8.23
C SER A 44 11.54 -6.98 -8.65
N ASN A 45 12.04 -7.05 -9.88
CA ASN A 45 12.95 -6.06 -10.49
C ASN A 45 14.13 -5.64 -9.60
N LEU A 46 14.74 -6.57 -8.85
CA LEU A 46 15.83 -6.27 -7.92
C LEU A 46 17.10 -5.77 -8.62
N ASP A 47 17.27 -6.12 -9.89
CA ASP A 47 18.32 -5.58 -10.76
C ASP A 47 18.16 -4.07 -10.99
N GLU A 48 16.93 -3.56 -11.08
CA GLU A 48 16.65 -2.12 -11.15
C GLU A 48 16.82 -1.44 -9.78
N ALA A 49 16.45 -2.12 -8.69
CA ALA A 49 16.69 -1.64 -7.33
C ALA A 49 18.18 -1.41 -7.06
N ALA A 50 19.03 -2.31 -7.56
CA ALA A 50 20.48 -2.25 -7.39
C ALA A 50 21.15 -1.04 -8.06
N LYS A 51 20.48 -0.39 -9.02
CA LYS A 51 20.99 0.79 -9.74
C LYS A 51 20.80 2.10 -8.95
N ILE A 52 20.00 2.08 -7.89
CA ILE A 52 19.63 3.27 -7.13
C ILE A 52 19.89 3.13 -5.63
N GLN A 53 19.73 4.23 -4.90
CA GLN A 53 19.73 4.22 -3.44
C GLN A 53 18.39 3.66 -2.90
N ALA A 54 18.17 2.34 -3.07
CA ALA A 54 16.91 1.68 -2.72
C ALA A 54 16.40 1.98 -1.29
N PRO A 55 17.25 2.03 -0.23
CA PRO A 55 16.78 2.45 1.11
C PRO A 55 16.17 3.85 1.16
N LYS A 56 16.72 4.79 0.37
CA LYS A 56 16.20 6.15 0.28
C LYS A 56 14.87 6.18 -0.46
N ALA A 57 14.77 5.48 -1.59
CA ALA A 57 13.54 5.35 -2.36
C ALA A 57 12.42 4.69 -1.53
N MET A 58 12.71 3.59 -0.82
CA MET A 58 11.73 2.94 0.07
C MET A 58 11.20 3.89 1.15
N LYS A 59 12.09 4.68 1.78
CA LYS A 59 11.68 5.64 2.81
C LYS A 59 10.73 6.69 2.25
N GLU A 60 11.02 7.20 1.06
CA GLU A 60 10.18 8.16 0.36
C GLU A 60 8.81 7.57 0.00
N ILE A 61 8.79 6.40 -0.66
CA ILE A 61 7.55 5.72 -1.08
C ILE A 61 6.68 5.35 0.14
N TYR A 62 7.29 4.86 1.21
CA TYR A 62 6.55 4.55 2.44
C TYR A 62 6.02 5.81 3.13
N SER A 63 6.73 6.93 3.06
CA SER A 63 6.25 8.21 3.59
C SER A 63 5.05 8.73 2.80
N PHE A 64 5.09 8.61 1.48
CA PHE A 64 3.94 8.86 0.60
C PHE A 64 2.73 8.03 1.02
N TYR A 65 2.87 6.71 1.17
CA TYR A 65 1.76 5.86 1.63
C TYR A 65 1.20 6.29 2.99
N LYS A 66 2.07 6.67 3.94
CA LYS A 66 1.66 7.11 5.28
C LYS A 66 0.82 8.38 5.29
N GLU A 67 0.99 9.26 4.29
CA GLU A 67 0.24 10.51 4.17
C GLU A 67 -1.25 10.29 3.86
N TYR A 68 -1.55 9.22 3.14
CA TYR A 68 -2.90 8.91 2.65
C TYR A 68 -3.58 7.78 3.41
N ARG A 69 -2.82 6.83 3.95
CA ARG A 69 -3.39 5.65 4.61
C ARG A 69 -4.35 6.05 5.73
N GLY A 70 -5.50 5.40 5.77
CA GLY A 70 -6.45 5.60 6.86
C GLY A 70 -7.39 6.80 6.69
N ARG A 71 -7.18 7.66 5.68
CA ARG A 71 -8.04 8.82 5.40
C ARG A 71 -9.22 8.43 4.52
N ASP A 72 -10.30 9.19 4.62
CA ASP A 72 -11.38 9.16 3.64
C ASP A 72 -10.97 10.09 2.49
N LEU A 73 -10.68 9.50 1.33
CA LEU A 73 -10.12 10.20 0.18
C LEU A 73 -11.25 10.61 -0.78
N GLU A 74 -11.29 11.90 -1.10
CA GLU A 74 -12.17 12.44 -2.13
C GLU A 74 -11.48 12.45 -3.50
N ASP A 75 -12.23 12.72 -4.57
CA ASP A 75 -11.69 12.81 -5.94
C ASP A 75 -10.51 13.78 -6.06
N ALA A 76 -10.53 14.87 -5.28
CA ALA A 76 -9.43 15.83 -5.23
C ALA A 76 -8.17 15.22 -4.59
N ASP A 77 -8.31 14.47 -3.50
CA ASP A 77 -7.20 13.76 -2.86
C ASP A 77 -6.62 12.70 -3.81
N TRP A 78 -7.46 11.97 -4.54
CA TRP A 78 -7.01 10.97 -5.51
C TRP A 78 -6.20 11.57 -6.66
N LYS A 79 -6.60 12.76 -7.15
CA LYS A 79 -5.83 13.50 -8.16
C LYS A 79 -4.48 13.93 -7.61
N GLU A 80 -4.43 14.46 -6.40
CA GLU A 80 -3.18 14.87 -5.74
C GLU A 80 -2.26 13.67 -5.48
N LEU A 81 -2.81 12.57 -4.97
CA LEU A 81 -2.10 11.32 -4.73
C LEU A 81 -1.47 10.79 -6.02
N THR A 82 -2.23 10.77 -7.12
CA THR A 82 -1.74 10.30 -8.42
C THR A 82 -0.64 11.21 -8.97
N GLU A 83 -0.75 12.52 -8.76
CA GLU A 83 0.29 13.48 -9.11
C GLU A 83 1.58 13.24 -8.31
N LYS A 84 1.48 13.11 -6.98
CA LYS A 84 2.64 12.80 -6.13
C LYS A 84 3.29 11.47 -6.50
N ALA A 85 2.50 10.43 -6.79
CA ALA A 85 3.02 9.15 -7.25
C ALA A 85 3.84 9.29 -8.55
N ARG A 86 3.35 10.09 -9.50
CA ARG A 86 4.08 10.39 -10.74
C ARG A 86 5.39 11.14 -10.46
N GLN A 87 5.35 12.14 -9.58
CA GLN A 87 6.54 12.91 -9.19
C GLN A 87 7.60 12.03 -8.53
N ILE A 88 7.20 11.07 -7.69
CA ILE A 88 8.13 10.09 -7.11
C ILE A 88 8.76 9.25 -8.23
N CYS A 89 7.97 8.71 -9.15
CA CYS A 89 8.51 7.89 -10.24
C CYS A 89 9.50 8.69 -11.12
N ALA A 90 9.13 9.91 -11.50
CA ALA A 90 9.98 10.80 -12.28
C ALA A 90 11.27 11.21 -11.53
N GLY A 91 11.17 11.46 -10.21
CA GLY A 91 12.30 11.80 -9.35
C GLY A 91 13.34 10.67 -9.21
N TRP A 92 12.93 9.44 -9.53
CA TRP A 92 13.79 8.27 -9.62
C TRP A 92 14.01 7.81 -11.07
N GLU A 93 13.93 8.73 -12.03
CA GLU A 93 14.20 8.49 -13.46
C GLU A 93 13.36 7.35 -14.07
N GLU A 94 12.10 7.23 -13.63
CA GLU A 94 11.18 6.16 -14.08
C GLU A 94 11.70 4.74 -13.80
N ASN A 95 12.56 4.59 -12.77
CA ASN A 95 13.08 3.30 -12.35
C ASN A 95 11.95 2.28 -12.10
N GLU A 96 12.03 1.12 -12.73
CA GLU A 96 10.90 0.19 -12.78
C GLU A 96 10.57 -0.42 -11.41
N TRP A 97 11.58 -0.57 -10.56
CA TRP A 97 11.39 -1.06 -9.20
C TRP A 97 10.62 -0.04 -8.35
N VAL A 98 10.99 1.23 -8.45
CA VAL A 98 10.26 2.34 -7.79
C VAL A 98 8.82 2.39 -8.28
N ARG A 99 8.60 2.40 -9.61
CA ARG A 99 7.27 2.42 -10.22
C ARG A 99 6.43 1.25 -9.70
N ARG A 100 7.00 0.04 -9.61
CA ARG A 100 6.29 -1.13 -9.10
C ARG A 100 5.83 -0.94 -7.66
N ILE A 101 6.70 -0.51 -6.75
CA ILE A 101 6.33 -0.36 -5.33
C ILE A 101 5.32 0.77 -5.13
N VAL A 102 5.45 1.88 -5.87
CA VAL A 102 4.46 2.96 -5.85
C VAL A 102 3.08 2.44 -6.25
N LEU A 103 2.98 1.62 -7.30
CA LEU A 103 1.72 0.99 -7.71
C LEU A 103 1.15 0.02 -6.66
N GLU A 104 1.99 -0.76 -5.99
CA GLU A 104 1.54 -1.61 -4.88
C GLU A 104 0.99 -0.76 -3.72
N MET A 105 1.60 0.41 -3.44
CA MET A 105 1.10 1.33 -2.40
C MET A 105 -0.26 1.94 -2.76
N ILE A 106 -0.43 2.35 -4.02
CA ILE A 106 -1.71 2.88 -4.50
C ILE A 106 -2.78 1.79 -4.41
N SER A 107 -2.47 0.56 -4.82
CA SER A 107 -3.40 -0.57 -4.74
C SER A 107 -3.88 -0.85 -3.30
N LEU A 108 -3.01 -0.67 -2.29
CA LEU A 108 -3.40 -0.80 -0.89
C LEU A 108 -4.38 0.30 -0.46
N LEU A 109 -4.13 1.54 -0.89
CA LEU A 109 -5.02 2.68 -0.59
C LEU A 109 -6.37 2.50 -1.26
N ASP A 110 -6.39 2.06 -2.52
CA ASP A 110 -7.61 1.82 -3.29
C ASP A 110 -8.44 0.68 -2.68
N SER A 111 -7.79 -0.42 -2.29
CA SER A 111 -8.48 -1.52 -1.61
C SER A 111 -9.09 -1.10 -0.27
N ASP A 112 -8.43 -0.22 0.49
CA ASP A 112 -8.95 0.28 1.76
C ASP A 112 -10.17 1.18 1.56
N ASP A 113 -10.11 2.07 0.58
CA ASP A 113 -11.19 2.98 0.22
C ASP A 113 -12.42 2.21 -0.31
N ALA A 114 -12.21 1.21 -1.17
CA ALA A 114 -13.26 0.33 -1.65
C ALA A 114 -13.94 -0.44 -0.51
N GLU A 115 -13.16 -0.98 0.44
CA GLU A 115 -13.69 -1.67 1.62
C GLU A 115 -14.54 -0.73 2.49
N ARG A 116 -14.08 0.51 2.72
CA ARG A 116 -14.84 1.51 3.49
C ARG A 116 -16.15 1.85 2.83
N ARG A 117 -16.14 2.12 1.52
CA ARG A 117 -17.36 2.39 0.76
C ARG A 117 -18.33 1.22 0.82
N ARG A 118 -17.83 -0.02 0.76
CA ARG A 118 -18.68 -1.21 0.92
C ARG A 118 -19.35 -1.24 2.29
N ILE A 119 -18.59 -1.04 3.36
CA ILE A 119 -19.11 -1.01 4.74
C ILE A 119 -20.15 0.12 4.90
N ALA A 120 -19.87 1.32 4.38
CA ALA A 120 -20.80 2.45 4.46
C ALA A 120 -22.15 2.13 3.78
N LEU A 121 -22.11 1.54 2.57
CA LEU A 121 -23.31 1.11 1.84
C LEU A 121 -24.07 -0.01 2.56
N GLU A 122 -23.37 -0.94 3.22
CA GLU A 122 -24.00 -2.00 4.02
C GLU A 122 -24.73 -1.40 5.24
N VAL A 123 -24.08 -0.46 5.95
CA VAL A 123 -24.68 0.23 7.11
C VAL A 123 -25.90 1.05 6.71
N GLU A 124 -25.83 1.81 5.61
CA GLU A 124 -26.96 2.61 5.10
C GLU A 124 -28.18 1.72 4.81
N LYS A 125 -27.97 0.59 4.12
CA LYS A 125 -29.04 -0.39 3.84
C LYS A 125 -29.66 -0.99 5.09
N GLU A 126 -28.84 -1.29 6.11
CA GLU A 126 -29.34 -1.82 7.39
C GLU A 126 -30.18 -0.77 8.14
N MET A 127 -29.77 0.50 8.10
CA MET A 127 -30.51 1.61 8.69
C MET A 127 -31.86 1.83 7.99
N GLU A 128 -31.88 1.89 6.65
CA GLU A 128 -33.11 2.01 5.86
C GLU A 128 -34.08 0.84 6.15
N ALA A 129 -33.57 -0.39 6.20
CA ALA A 129 -34.38 -1.57 6.51
C ALA A 129 -34.95 -1.54 7.94
N ALA A 130 -34.21 -0.99 8.91
CA ALA A 130 -34.67 -0.80 10.28
C ALA A 130 -35.75 0.27 10.37
N GLU A 131 -35.58 1.41 9.70
CA GLU A 131 -36.58 2.49 9.64
C GLU A 131 -37.88 2.02 8.97
N GLN A 132 -37.80 1.27 7.88
CA GLN A 132 -38.97 0.69 7.21
C GLN A 132 -39.74 -0.26 8.13
N LYS A 133 -39.04 -1.10 8.91
CA LYS A 133 -39.67 -1.99 9.89
C LYS A 133 -40.32 -1.23 11.03
N MET A 134 -39.71 -0.15 11.51
CA MET A 134 -40.27 0.69 12.57
C MET A 134 -41.51 1.46 12.11
N ASN A 135 -41.51 1.98 10.87
CA ASN A 135 -42.65 2.70 10.31
C ASN A 135 -43.81 1.79 9.90
N ALA A 136 -43.58 0.48 9.77
CA ALA A 136 -44.58 -0.53 9.46
C ALA A 136 -45.21 -1.21 10.70
N ALA A 137 -44.74 -0.86 11.90
CA ALA A 137 -45.22 -1.36 13.20
C ALA A 137 -46.11 -0.32 13.90
#